data_AF-A0A9E1DX77-F1
#
_entry.id   AF-A0A9E1DX77-F1
#
_cell.length_a   1.000
_cell.length_b   1.000
_cell.length_c   1.000
_cell.angle_alpha   90.00
_cell.angle_beta   90.00
_cell.angle_gamma   90.00
#
_symmetry.space_group_name_H-M   'P 1'
#
loop_
_entity.id
_entity.type
_entity.pdbx_description
1 polymer ?
#
loop_
_entity_poly.entity_id
_entity_poly.type
_entity_poly.pdbx_seq_one_letter_code
_entity_poly.pdbx_strand_id
1 'polypeptide(L)'
;MNNSGDKSSSSSEDAGLLSLAFDCSEMVNQLSRGLKLEFQGDHQSAMKELDLVRNGIDSWLDKLDDVESRELDKEQIVGNLKEAKHAVNLDSED
;
A
#
# COMPACT_ATOMS: atom_id res chain seq x y z
N MET A 1 42.18 16.77 16.29
CA MET A 1 40.91 17.46 16.52
C MET A 1 40.24 17.67 15.18
N ASN A 2 38.94 17.36 15.14
CA ASN A 2 37.96 17.65 14.09
C ASN A 2 38.01 16.75 12.85
N ASN A 3 37.03 15.86 12.74
CA ASN A 3 36.04 16.07 11.69
C ASN A 3 34.67 15.60 12.17
N SER A 4 33.85 16.58 12.52
CA SER A 4 32.42 16.44 12.72
C SER A 4 31.79 16.00 11.41
N GLY A 5 30.96 14.96 11.48
CA GLY A 5 30.21 14.46 10.35
C GLY A 5 29.06 13.59 10.80
N ASP A 6 28.36 14.02 11.85
CA ASP A 6 27.02 13.50 12.14
C ASP A 6 26.12 13.82 10.94
N LYS A 7 25.95 12.84 10.05
CA LYS A 7 24.85 12.79 9.10
C LYS A 7 23.73 11.97 9.71
N SER A 8 23.07 12.53 10.71
CA SER A 8 21.83 11.99 11.26
C SER A 8 20.65 12.63 10.53
N SER A 9 20.53 12.34 9.22
CA SER A 9 19.39 12.75 8.41
C SER A 9 18.42 11.59 8.13
N SER A 10 18.78 10.34 8.46
CA SER A 10 18.05 9.15 7.97
C SER A 10 16.79 8.77 8.75
N SER A 11 16.55 9.30 9.96
CA SER A 11 15.52 8.73 10.83
C SER A 11 14.08 9.02 10.39
N SER A 12 13.83 10.08 9.62
CA SER A 12 12.49 10.42 9.11
C SER A 12 12.16 9.71 7.79
N GLU A 13 13.15 9.53 6.91
CA GLU A 13 13.02 8.79 5.65
C GLU A 13 12.74 7.30 5.92
N ASP A 14 13.49 6.71 6.86
CA ASP A 14 13.32 5.31 7.27
C ASP A 14 11.94 5.05 7.90
N ALA A 15 11.40 6.02 8.65
CA ALA A 15 10.07 5.91 9.26
C ALA A 15 8.94 5.93 8.23
N GLY A 16 9.05 6.78 7.19
CA GLY A 16 8.07 6.83 6.09
C GLY A 16 8.07 5.53 5.26
N LEU A 17 9.25 4.99 4.98
CA LEU A 17 9.41 3.71 4.27
C LEU A 17 8.82 2.53 5.05
N LEU A 18 9.09 2.46 6.36
CA LEU A 18 8.55 1.41 7.22
C LEU A 18 7.03 1.51 7.35
N SER A 19 6.48 2.72 7.47
CA SER A 19 5.03 2.94 7.48
C SER A 19 4.40 2.45 6.18
N LEU A 20 4.97 2.81 5.03
CA LEU A 20 4.47 2.39 3.73
C LEU A 20 4.58 0.86 3.54
N ALA A 21 5.68 0.25 3.98
CA ALA A 21 5.86 -1.20 3.90
C ALA A 21 4.84 -1.96 4.78
N PHE A 22 4.52 -1.42 5.95
CA PHE A 22 3.47 -1.96 6.83
C PHE A 22 2.10 -1.86 6.17
N ASP A 23 1.76 -0.68 5.64
CA ASP A 23 0.51 -0.41 4.92
C ASP A 23 0.33 -1.36 3.71
N CYS A 24 1.36 -1.55 2.88
CA CYS A 24 1.34 -2.50 1.76
C CYS A 24 1.17 -3.95 2.23
N SER A 25 1.76 -4.32 3.37
CA SER A 25 1.60 -5.67 3.94
C SER A 25 0.17 -5.90 4.45
N GLU A 26 -0.44 -4.88 5.04
CA GLU A 26 -1.85 -4.92 5.45
C GLU A 26 -2.79 -5.06 4.25
N MET A 27 -2.55 -4.30 3.17
CA MET A 27 -3.27 -4.44 1.90
C MET A 27 -3.26 -5.88 1.38
N VAL A 28 -2.08 -6.49 1.25
CA VAL A 28 -1.93 -7.85 0.72
C VAL A 28 -2.67 -8.86 1.60
N ASN A 29 -2.66 -8.66 2.92
CA ASN A 29 -3.41 -9.50 3.85
C ASN A 29 -4.92 -9.37 3.67
N GLN A 30 -5.45 -8.16 3.51
CA GLN A 30 -6.87 -7.92 3.29
C GLN A 30 -7.34 -8.51 1.95
N LEU A 31 -6.59 -8.30 0.86
CA LEU A 31 -6.86 -8.93 -0.44
C LEU A 31 -6.88 -10.46 -0.34
N SER A 32 -5.88 -11.04 0.34
CA SER A 32 -5.78 -12.49 0.52
C SER A 32 -6.95 -13.06 1.32
N ARG A 33 -7.44 -12.31 2.32
CA ARG A 33 -8.64 -12.67 3.09
C ARG A 33 -9.91 -12.57 2.28
N GLY A 34 -10.10 -11.48 1.54
CA GLY A 34 -11.24 -11.30 0.65
C GLY A 34 -11.36 -12.44 -0.37
N LEU A 35 -10.25 -12.77 -1.05
CA LEU A 35 -10.21 -13.88 -2.00
C LEU A 35 -10.54 -15.24 -1.36
N LYS A 36 -10.04 -15.47 -0.13
CA LYS A 36 -10.34 -16.71 0.61
C LYS A 36 -11.82 -16.82 0.96
N LEU A 37 -12.46 -15.71 1.36
CA LEU A 37 -13.88 -15.66 1.68
C LEU A 37 -14.74 -15.89 0.43
N GLU A 38 -14.35 -15.30 -0.70
CA GLU A 38 -15.01 -15.50 -1.98
C GLU A 38 -14.96 -16.99 -2.40
N PHE A 39 -13.80 -17.64 -2.29
CA PHE A 39 -13.68 -19.08 -2.55
C PHE A 39 -14.47 -19.96 -1.57
N GLN A 40 -14.82 -19.45 -0.39
CA GLN A 40 -15.68 -20.13 0.57
C GLN A 40 -17.17 -19.88 0.32
N GLY A 41 -17.52 -19.03 -0.66
CA GLY A 41 -18.89 -18.62 -0.97
C GLY A 41 -19.45 -17.53 -0.06
N ASP A 42 -18.62 -16.91 0.79
CA ASP A 42 -19.00 -15.78 1.63
C ASP A 42 -18.69 -14.44 0.94
N HIS A 43 -19.47 -14.18 -0.11
CA HIS A 43 -19.31 -13.00 -0.95
C HIS A 43 -19.46 -11.68 -0.17
N GLN A 44 -20.40 -11.62 0.78
CA GLN A 44 -20.65 -10.39 1.53
C GLN A 44 -19.47 -10.02 2.44
N SER A 45 -18.81 -11.00 3.05
CA SER A 45 -17.60 -10.76 3.82
C SER A 45 -16.39 -10.49 2.92
N ALA A 46 -16.30 -11.13 1.75
CA ALA A 46 -15.27 -10.85 0.76
C ALA A 46 -15.30 -9.38 0.31
N MET A 47 -16.49 -8.87 -0.03
CA MET A 47 -16.67 -7.47 -0.42
C MET A 47 -16.29 -6.48 0.68
N LYS A 48 -16.54 -6.81 1.96
CA LYS A 48 -16.09 -5.95 3.07
C LYS A 48 -14.57 -5.87 3.17
N GLU A 49 -13.85 -6.97 2.97
CA GLU A 49 -12.38 -6.97 2.96
C GLU A 49 -11.83 -6.18 1.75
N LEU A 50 -12.47 -6.29 0.59
CA LEU A 50 -12.09 -5.53 -0.61
C LEU A 50 -12.40 -4.02 -0.47
N ASP A 51 -13.48 -3.65 0.20
CA ASP A 51 -13.82 -2.26 0.49
C ASP A 51 -12.78 -1.59 1.41
N LEU A 52 -12.19 -2.32 2.36
CA LEU A 52 -11.10 -1.80 3.19
C LEU A 52 -9.88 -1.45 2.34
N VAL A 53 -9.54 -2.31 1.37
CA VAL A 53 -8.45 -2.07 0.43
C VAL A 53 -8.77 -0.87 -0.48
N ARG A 54 -9.99 -0.82 -1.02
CA ARG A 54 -10.44 0.28 -1.89
C ARG A 54 -10.34 1.64 -1.18
N ASN A 55 -10.73 1.71 0.09
CA ASN A 55 -10.67 2.92 0.89
C ASN A 55 -9.25 3.27 1.37
N GLY A 56 -8.36 2.27 1.49
CA GLY A 56 -6.97 2.46 1.91
C GLY A 56 -6.02 2.88 0.78
N ILE A 57 -6.29 2.44 -0.45
CA ILE A 57 -5.40 2.64 -1.62
C ILE A 57 -5.02 4.10 -1.84
N ASP A 58 -5.97 5.03 -1.72
CA ASP A 58 -5.70 6.45 -1.95
C ASP A 58 -4.75 7.02 -0.88
N SER A 59 -4.92 6.60 0.38
CA SER A 59 -3.99 6.99 1.45
C SER A 59 -2.59 6.41 1.24
N TRP A 60 -2.46 5.22 0.65
CA TRP A 60 -1.15 4.61 0.38
C TRP A 60 -0.45 5.26 -0.81
N LEU A 61 -1.21 5.68 -1.83
CA LEU A 61 -0.68 6.46 -2.95
C LEU A 61 -0.16 7.82 -2.48
N ASP A 62 -0.92 8.53 -1.64
CA ASP A 62 -0.49 9.81 -1.06
C ASP A 62 0.80 9.64 -0.22
N LYS A 63 0.86 8.62 0.63
CA LYS A 63 2.06 8.30 1.43
C LYS A 63 3.27 7.95 0.56
N LEU A 64 3.07 7.26 -0.56
CA LEU A 64 4.15 6.89 -1.49
C LEU A 64 4.72 8.11 -2.21
N ASP A 65 3.89 9.11 -2.53
CA ASP A 65 4.35 10.38 -3.09
C ASP A 65 5.27 11.12 -2.10
N ASP A 66 4.93 11.11 -0.81
CA ASP A 66 5.70 11.75 0.27
C ASP A 66 7.04 11.07 0.60
N VAL A 67 7.26 9.82 0.21
CA VAL A 67 8.50 9.07 0.51
C VAL A 67 9.64 9.50 -0.40
N GLU A 68 10.56 10.36 0.02
CA GLU A 68 11.76 10.66 -0.78
C GLU A 68 12.74 9.46 -0.76
N SER A 69 12.68 8.59 -1.76
CA SER A 69 13.62 7.46 -1.91
C SER A 69 14.20 7.40 -3.32
N ARG A 70 15.53 7.25 -3.39
CA ARG A 70 16.27 7.06 -4.64
C ARG A 70 16.39 5.59 -5.04
N GLU A 71 16.04 4.68 -4.13
CA GLU A 71 16.17 3.22 -4.31
C GLU A 71 14.84 2.56 -4.67
N LEU A 72 13.71 3.25 -4.43
CA LEU A 72 12.38 2.77 -4.80
C LEU A 72 12.02 3.21 -6.22
N ASP A 73 11.64 2.24 -7.04
CA ASP A 73 10.94 2.48 -8.29
C ASP A 73 9.47 2.83 -8.00
N LYS A 74 9.23 4.10 -7.67
CA LYS A 74 7.89 4.61 -7.36
C LYS A 74 6.93 4.46 -8.52
N GLU A 75 7.40 4.61 -9.76
CA GLU A 75 6.55 4.53 -10.94
C GLU A 75 5.94 3.13 -11.06
N GLN A 76 6.75 2.09 -10.85
CA GLN A 76 6.27 0.71 -10.85
C GLN A 76 5.25 0.46 -9.73
N ILE A 77 5.51 0.96 -8.52
CA ILE A 77 4.62 0.74 -7.36
C ILE A 77 3.28 1.47 -7.55
N VAL A 78 3.32 2.74 -8.00
CA VAL A 78 2.10 3.49 -8.34
C VAL A 78 1.30 2.79 -9.43
N GLY A 79 1.97 2.26 -10.46
CA GLY A 79 1.33 1.46 -11.51
C GLY A 79 0.57 0.27 -10.96
N ASN A 80 1.24 -0.55 -10.13
CA ASN A 80 0.64 -1.73 -9.50
C ASN A 80 -0.53 -1.37 -8.58
N LEU A 81 -0.43 -0.29 -7.80
CA LEU A 81 -1.51 0.17 -6.90
C LEU A 81 -2.73 0.65 -7.69
N LYS A 82 -2.54 1.34 -8.83
CA LYS A 82 -3.64 1.76 -9.71
C LYS A 82 -4.32 0.56 -10.38
N GLU A 83 -3.56 -0.44 -10.81
CA GLU A 83 -4.12 -1.69 -11.35
C GLU A 83 -4.93 -2.44 -10.28
N ALA A 84 -4.42 -2.53 -9.05
CA ALA A 84 -5.15 -3.12 -7.94
C ALA A 84 -6.45 -2.36 -7.65
N LYS A 85 -6.42 -1.01 -7.65
CA LYS A 85 -7.62 -0.17 -7.51
C LYS A 85 -8.66 -0.45 -8.59
N HIS A 86 -8.22 -0.62 -9.84
CA HIS A 86 -9.09 -0.93 -10.95
C HIS A 86 -9.70 -2.33 -10.81
N ALA A 87 -8.90 -3.32 -10.42
CA ALA A 87 -9.36 -4.69 -10.22
C ALA A 87 -10.46 -4.81 -9.16
N VAL A 88 -10.36 -4.05 -8.06
CA VAL A 88 -11.39 -4.07 -6.98
C VAL A 88 -12.65 -3.25 -7.32
N ASN A 89 -12.61 -2.39 -8.35
CA ASN A 89 -13.78 -1.60 -8.78
C ASN A 89 -14.63 -2.30 -9.86
N LEU A 90 -14.17 -3.41 -10.44
CA LEU A 90 -14.82 -4.09 -11.57
C LEU A 90 -16.16 -4.76 -11.24
N ASP A 91 -16.62 -4.74 -9.99
CA ASP A 91 -17.98 -5.15 -9.58
C ASP A 91 -18.97 -3.97 -9.46
N SER A 92 -18.60 -2.75 -9.84
CA SER A 92 -19.48 -1.57 -9.75
C SER A 92 -20.06 -1.08 -11.09
N GLU A 93 -19.76 -1.77 -12.19
CA GLU A 93 -20.40 -1.57 -13.50
C GLU A 93 -20.84 -2.92 -14.11
N ASP A 94 -21.88 -3.53 -13.53
CA ASP A 94 -22.92 -4.30 -14.21
C ASP A 94 -24.19 -4.41 -13.35
#